data_AF-A0A7S2FSB9-F1
#
_entry.id   AF-A0A7S2FSB9-F1
#
_cell.length_a   1.000
_cell.length_b   1.000
_cell.length_c   1.000
_cell.angle_alpha   90.00
_cell.angle_beta   90.00
_cell.angle_gamma   90.00
#
_symmetry.space_group_name_H-M   'P 1'
#
loop_
_entity.id
_entity.type
_entity.pdbx_description
1 polymer ?
#
loop_
_entity_poly.entity_id
_entity_poly.type
_entity_poly.pdbx_seq_one_letter_code
_entity_poly.pdbx_strand_id
1 'polypeptide(L)'
;RCTGPLHCPGGDPGSCAPKLSGLACARCEDGFFWNGQECFRCSGFDGSVLVFPLLPVFLCFTLVCFLYYTSRDPLPRWGSWKNSLIALGFITLTHFQILFLINTASVQKASIMGDTWKFWALTIDVLSIFHVECNGIGGFTAKFVLSSLAPLGLLLITLLAYLSSQLFAKVARRSHIAMEFDCIWNVFFSLIFTFFIGIANMSLS
;
A
#
# COMPACT_ATOMS: atom_id res chain seq x y z
N ARG A 1 18.83 -1.00 19.82
CA ARG A 1 18.13 -0.92 21.13
C ARG A 1 16.71 -1.43 20.92
N CYS A 2 16.26 -2.37 21.74
CA CYS A 2 14.91 -2.92 21.64
C CYS A 2 13.85 -1.88 21.98
N THR A 3 12.81 -1.80 21.15
CA THR A 3 11.72 -0.81 21.23
C THR A 3 10.61 -1.19 22.21
N GLY A 4 10.61 -2.41 22.76
CA GLY A 4 9.68 -2.81 23.82
C GLY A 4 9.83 -4.28 24.24
N PRO A 5 9.20 -4.68 25.36
CA PRO A 5 9.25 -6.04 25.89
C PRO A 5 8.55 -7.07 24.97
N LEU A 6 7.64 -6.62 24.10
CA LEU A 6 6.96 -7.48 23.11
C LEU A 6 7.87 -7.90 21.94
N HIS A 7 8.75 -7.00 21.48
CA HIS A 7 9.72 -7.31 20.42
C HIS A 7 11.00 -7.92 20.96
N CYS A 8 11.29 -7.68 22.25
CA CYS A 8 12.45 -8.21 22.94
C CYS A 8 12.07 -8.58 24.37
N PRO A 9 11.51 -9.77 24.59
CA PRO A 9 11.13 -10.23 25.93
C PRO A 9 12.34 -10.41 26.86
N GLY A 10 13.56 -10.36 26.31
CA GLY A 10 14.77 -10.82 26.98
C GLY A 10 14.87 -12.34 26.89
N GLY A 11 16.10 -12.85 26.87
CA GLY A 11 16.38 -14.27 26.67
C GLY A 11 17.77 -14.50 26.08
N ASP A 12 18.11 -15.77 25.83
CA ASP A 12 19.38 -16.13 25.20
C ASP A 12 19.50 -15.53 23.78
N PRO A 13 20.72 -15.20 23.31
CA PRO A 13 20.92 -14.69 21.96
C PRO A 13 20.30 -15.64 20.91
N GLY A 14 19.41 -15.10 20.08
CA GLY A 14 18.65 -15.85 19.08
C GLY A 14 17.23 -16.27 19.50
N SER A 15 16.83 -16.00 20.75
CA SER A 15 15.46 -16.23 21.21
C SER A 15 14.53 -15.05 20.87
N CYS A 16 13.39 -15.35 20.25
CA CYS A 16 12.34 -14.38 19.92
C CYS A 16 11.12 -14.53 20.84
N ALA A 17 10.27 -13.50 20.89
CA ALA A 17 9.00 -13.62 21.60
C ALA A 17 8.09 -14.69 20.94
N PRO A 18 7.09 -15.21 21.66
CA PRO A 18 6.23 -16.27 21.15
C PRO A 18 5.63 -15.91 19.78
N LYS A 19 5.72 -16.84 18.82
CA LYS A 19 5.24 -16.69 17.43
C LYS A 19 6.00 -15.66 16.58
N LEU A 20 7.12 -15.12 17.07
CA LEU A 20 8.04 -14.30 16.29
C LEU A 20 9.26 -15.12 15.87
N SER A 21 9.78 -14.83 14.68
CA SER A 21 10.89 -15.51 14.04
C SER A 21 11.77 -14.53 13.26
N GLY A 22 12.91 -15.03 12.74
CA GLY A 22 13.86 -14.26 11.94
C GLY A 22 14.95 -13.57 12.75
N LEU A 23 15.96 -13.05 12.04
CA LEU A 23 17.21 -12.53 12.65
C LEU A 23 16.99 -11.37 13.64
N ALA A 24 15.92 -10.59 13.43
CA ALA A 24 15.56 -9.45 14.25
C ALA A 24 14.26 -9.65 15.05
N CYS A 25 13.71 -10.87 15.11
CA CYS A 25 12.43 -11.17 15.76
C CYS A 25 11.27 -10.26 15.30
N ALA A 26 11.33 -9.80 14.05
CA ALA A 26 10.39 -8.83 13.49
C ALA A 26 9.30 -9.50 12.62
N ARG A 27 9.34 -10.83 12.46
CA ARG A 27 8.45 -11.58 11.57
C ARG A 27 7.59 -12.56 12.37
N CYS A 28 6.33 -12.73 11.99
CA CYS A 28 5.52 -13.82 12.53
C CYS A 28 5.93 -15.18 11.96
N GLU A 29 5.77 -16.25 12.74
CA GLU A 29 5.90 -17.63 12.24
C GLU A 29 4.94 -17.90 11.07
N ASP A 30 5.25 -18.92 10.26
CA ASP A 30 4.43 -19.25 9.09
C ASP A 30 2.99 -19.60 9.49
N GLY A 31 2.02 -19.06 8.75
CA GLY A 31 0.59 -19.17 9.09
C GLY A 31 0.12 -18.16 10.13
N PHE A 32 0.95 -17.18 10.50
CA PHE A 32 0.58 -16.02 11.31
C PHE A 32 0.91 -14.70 10.59
N PHE A 33 0.16 -13.64 10.90
CA PHE A 33 0.38 -12.28 10.40
C PHE A 33 0.43 -11.27 11.56
N TRP A 34 1.14 -10.16 11.38
CA TRP A 34 1.25 -9.11 12.40
C TRP A 34 0.09 -8.12 12.32
N ASN A 35 -0.64 -7.91 13.42
CA ASN A 35 -1.75 -6.93 13.46
C ASN A 35 -1.35 -5.55 14.03
N GLY A 36 -0.06 -5.33 14.30
CA GLY A 36 0.44 -4.12 14.98
C GLY A 36 0.75 -4.32 16.47
N GLN A 37 0.28 -5.41 17.08
CA GLN A 37 0.49 -5.71 18.51
C GLN A 37 0.96 -7.15 18.73
N GLU A 38 0.37 -8.14 18.06
CA GLU A 38 0.76 -9.55 18.18
C GLU A 38 0.57 -10.31 16.85
N CYS A 39 1.14 -11.52 16.81
CA CYS A 39 0.98 -12.44 15.68
C CYS A 39 -0.34 -13.21 15.76
N PHE A 40 -1.25 -12.92 14.84
CA PHE A 40 -2.55 -13.59 14.70
C PHE A 40 -2.47 -14.73 13.69
N ARG A 41 -3.19 -15.82 13.95
CA ARG A 41 -3.25 -16.97 13.03
C ARG A 41 -4.05 -16.59 11.79
N CYS A 42 -3.52 -16.91 10.62
CA CYS A 42 -4.21 -16.77 9.34
C CYS A 42 -5.50 -17.59 9.33
N SER A 43 -6.61 -16.96 8.94
CA SER A 43 -7.86 -17.67 8.67
C SER A 43 -7.84 -18.28 7.27
N GLY A 44 -8.68 -19.28 7.01
CA GLY A 44 -8.82 -19.86 5.67
C GLY A 44 -9.33 -18.87 4.62
N PHE A 45 -9.93 -17.76 5.05
CA PHE A 45 -10.38 -16.68 4.17
C PHE A 45 -9.21 -15.78 3.73
N ASP A 46 -8.29 -15.46 4.64
CA ASP A 46 -7.13 -14.58 4.38
C ASP A 46 -6.16 -15.19 3.36
N GLY A 47 -6.07 -16.52 3.32
CA GLY A 47 -5.29 -17.29 2.35
C GLY A 47 -6.02 -17.61 1.03
N SER A 48 -7.15 -16.95 0.74
CA SER A 48 -7.92 -17.23 -0.47
C SER A 48 -7.48 -16.36 -1.66
N VAL A 49 -7.52 -16.93 -2.87
CA VAL A 49 -7.25 -16.24 -4.15
C VAL A 49 -8.14 -14.99 -4.34
N LEU A 50 -9.32 -14.99 -3.70
CA LEU A 50 -10.23 -13.86 -3.67
C LEU A 50 -9.62 -12.66 -2.94
N VAL A 51 -9.10 -12.87 -1.73
CA VAL A 51 -8.48 -11.81 -0.91
C VAL A 51 -7.15 -11.36 -1.53
N PHE A 52 -6.36 -12.29 -2.05
CA PHE A 52 -5.15 -11.97 -2.81
C PHE A 52 -4.91 -13.03 -3.89
N PRO A 53 -4.75 -12.65 -5.18
CA PRO A 53 -4.52 -11.29 -5.69
C PRO A 53 -5.76 -10.56 -6.24
N LEU A 54 -6.94 -11.21 -6.33
CA LEU A 54 -8.08 -10.67 -7.10
C LEU A 54 -8.64 -9.35 -6.55
N LEU A 55 -8.90 -9.28 -5.25
CA LEU A 55 -9.43 -8.08 -4.60
C LEU A 55 -8.51 -6.85 -4.79
N PRO A 56 -7.18 -6.92 -4.54
CA PRO A 56 -6.28 -5.80 -4.82
C PRO A 56 -6.32 -5.34 -6.28
N VAL A 57 -6.31 -6.27 -7.24
CA VAL A 57 -6.36 -5.95 -8.67
C VAL A 57 -7.65 -5.19 -9.00
N PHE A 58 -8.80 -5.66 -8.52
CA PHE A 58 -10.09 -5.01 -8.74
C PHE A 58 -10.16 -3.62 -8.09
N LEU A 59 -9.67 -3.49 -6.85
CA LEU A 59 -9.64 -2.21 -6.14
C LEU A 59 -8.73 -1.19 -6.84
N CYS A 60 -7.53 -1.61 -7.24
CA CYS A 60 -6.59 -0.76 -7.98
C CYS A 60 -7.16 -0.36 -9.34
N PHE A 61 -7.80 -1.28 -10.08
CA PHE A 61 -8.45 -0.97 -11.35
C PHE A 61 -9.56 0.09 -11.17
N THR A 62 -10.40 -0.10 -10.16
CA THR A 62 -11.49 0.83 -9.82
C THR A 62 -10.93 2.19 -9.41
N LEU A 63 -9.86 2.22 -8.61
CA LEU A 63 -9.18 3.44 -8.18
C LEU A 63 -8.59 4.20 -9.37
N VAL A 64 -7.91 3.51 -10.30
CA VAL A 64 -7.36 4.13 -11.52
C VAL A 64 -8.48 4.76 -12.35
N CYS A 65 -9.59 4.03 -12.56
CA CYS A 65 -10.74 4.56 -13.29
C CYS A 65 -11.34 5.77 -12.57
N PHE A 66 -11.53 5.69 -11.26
CA PHE A 66 -12.08 6.77 -10.44
C PHE A 66 -11.20 8.02 -10.53
N LEU A 67 -9.90 7.90 -10.23
CA LEU A 67 -8.96 9.01 -10.29
C LEU A 67 -8.92 9.64 -11.68
N TYR A 68 -8.91 8.81 -12.71
CA TYR A 68 -8.96 9.27 -14.08
C TYR A 68 -10.19 10.13 -14.38
N TYR A 69 -11.39 9.70 -13.98
CA TYR A 69 -12.60 10.49 -14.20
C TYR A 69 -12.68 11.75 -13.32
N THR A 70 -12.12 11.71 -12.11
CA THR A 70 -12.10 12.88 -11.23
C THR A 70 -11.03 13.91 -11.60
N SER A 71 -9.93 13.50 -12.23
CA SER A 71 -8.79 14.36 -12.54
C SER A 71 -8.82 14.96 -13.95
N ARG A 72 -9.88 14.73 -14.73
CA ARG A 72 -10.12 15.27 -16.08
C ARG A 72 -10.52 16.76 -16.11
N ASP A 73 -10.07 17.56 -15.16
CA ASP A 73 -10.49 18.96 -15.08
C ASP A 73 -9.79 19.83 -16.13
N PRO A 74 -10.54 20.63 -16.92
CA PRO A 74 -9.94 21.52 -17.90
C PRO A 74 -9.16 22.64 -17.21
N LEU A 75 -8.11 23.16 -17.86
CA LEU A 75 -7.22 24.22 -17.34
C LEU A 75 -7.95 25.37 -16.61
N PRO A 76 -9.08 25.92 -17.10
CA PRO A 76 -9.76 27.02 -16.41
C PRO A 76 -10.34 26.64 -15.04
N ARG A 77 -10.53 25.34 -14.75
CA ARG A 77 -11.09 24.82 -13.49
C ARG A 77 -10.03 24.35 -12.51
N TRP A 78 -8.74 24.45 -12.83
CA TRP A 78 -7.66 24.06 -11.92
C TRP A 78 -7.69 24.83 -10.59
N GLY A 79 -8.05 26.11 -10.62
CA GLY A 79 -8.23 26.94 -9.42
C GLY A 79 -9.55 26.70 -8.65
N SER A 80 -10.29 25.64 -8.94
CA SER A 80 -11.54 25.34 -8.24
C SER A 80 -11.29 24.88 -6.80
N TRP A 81 -12.23 25.18 -5.90
CA TRP A 81 -12.16 24.74 -4.50
C TRP A 81 -12.05 23.21 -4.36
N LYS A 82 -12.62 22.45 -5.30
CA LYS A 82 -12.54 20.98 -5.33
C LYS A 82 -11.10 20.52 -5.52
N ASN A 83 -10.38 21.11 -6.49
CA ASN A 83 -8.97 20.79 -6.73
C ASN A 83 -8.09 21.22 -5.55
N SER A 84 -8.41 22.35 -4.91
CA SER A 84 -7.73 22.75 -3.68
C SER A 84 -7.93 21.75 -2.53
N LEU A 85 -9.14 21.18 -2.36
CA LEU A 85 -9.38 20.15 -1.35
C LEU A 85 -8.65 18.84 -1.66
N ILE A 86 -8.61 18.42 -2.94
CA ILE A 86 -7.85 17.24 -3.36
C ILE A 86 -6.36 17.44 -3.10
N ALA A 87 -5.82 18.61 -3.46
CA ALA A 87 -4.43 18.97 -3.20
C ALA A 87 -4.12 19.00 -1.69
N LEU A 88 -5.00 19.58 -0.88
CA LEU A 88 -4.86 19.58 0.59
C LEU A 88 -4.86 18.15 1.15
N GLY A 89 -5.78 17.30 0.67
CA GLY A 89 -5.85 15.88 1.04
C GLY A 89 -4.57 15.13 0.70
N PHE A 90 -4.03 15.36 -0.50
CA PHE A 90 -2.77 14.77 -0.96
C PHE A 90 -1.56 15.23 -0.13
N ILE A 91 -1.45 16.53 0.16
CA ILE A 91 -0.39 17.08 1.03
C ILE A 91 -0.49 16.50 2.44
N THR A 92 -1.71 16.40 2.97
CA THR A 92 -1.96 15.83 4.31
C THR A 92 -1.56 14.35 4.34
N LEU A 93 -1.98 13.57 3.35
CA LEU A 93 -1.58 12.17 3.19
C LEU A 93 -0.06 12.01 3.18
N THR A 94 0.63 12.79 2.32
CA THR A 94 2.09 12.74 2.19
C THR A 94 2.78 13.15 3.48
N HIS A 95 2.28 14.19 4.16
CA HIS A 95 2.80 14.66 5.44
C HIS A 95 2.78 13.55 6.50
N PHE A 96 1.65 12.87 6.64
CA PHE A 96 1.54 11.76 7.59
C PHE A 96 2.35 10.53 7.15
N GLN A 97 2.46 10.24 5.84
CA GLN A 97 3.33 9.17 5.36
C GLN A 97 4.80 9.39 5.75
N ILE A 98 5.31 10.62 5.57
CA ILE A 98 6.68 11.00 5.96
C ILE A 98 6.87 10.91 7.47
N LEU A 99 5.92 11.45 8.24
CA LEU A 99 5.99 11.38 9.68
C LEU A 99 6.03 9.90 10.18
N PHE A 100 5.41 8.94 9.46
CA PHE A 100 5.40 7.51 9.88
C PHE A 100 6.78 6.93 9.65
N LEU A 101 7.38 7.28 8.52
CA LEU A 101 8.73 6.88 8.18
C LEU A 101 9.73 7.39 9.22
N ILE A 102 9.54 8.63 9.71
CA ILE A 102 10.34 9.17 10.82
C ILE A 102 10.07 8.39 12.12
N ASN A 103 8.82 7.99 12.38
CA ASN A 103 8.48 7.19 13.55
C ASN A 103 9.04 5.76 13.47
N THR A 104 9.19 5.19 12.28
CA THR A 104 9.83 3.87 12.11
C THR A 104 11.35 3.96 12.20
N ALA A 105 11.94 5.10 11.83
CA ALA A 105 13.33 5.39 12.14
C ALA A 105 13.56 5.43 13.67
N SER A 106 14.67 4.84 14.13
CA SER A 106 14.99 4.63 15.55
C SER A 106 15.42 5.92 16.30
N VAL A 107 14.71 7.02 16.11
CA VAL A 107 14.90 8.30 16.81
C VAL A 107 14.06 8.30 18.09
N GLN A 108 14.49 9.01 19.14
CA GLN A 108 13.74 9.12 20.40
C GLN A 108 12.33 9.66 20.13
N LYS A 109 11.31 8.86 20.48
CA LYS A 109 9.90 9.15 20.17
C LYS A 109 9.24 9.93 21.30
N ALA A 110 8.43 10.93 20.97
CA ALA A 110 7.53 11.57 21.93
C ALA A 110 6.35 10.62 22.26
N SER A 111 5.99 10.50 23.53
CA SER A 111 4.97 9.56 24.03
C SER A 111 3.54 9.83 23.52
N ILE A 112 3.29 11.00 22.92
CA ILE A 112 1.97 11.43 22.42
C ILE A 112 1.64 10.80 21.05
N MET A 113 2.59 10.16 20.38
CA MET A 113 2.48 9.69 18.99
C MET A 113 2.06 8.21 18.86
N GLY A 114 1.15 7.69 19.69
CA GLY A 114 0.76 6.27 19.65
C GLY A 114 -0.39 5.95 18.68
N ASP A 115 -1.56 6.55 18.92
CA ASP A 115 -2.82 6.07 18.32
C ASP A 115 -3.13 6.67 16.95
N THR A 116 -2.69 7.90 16.67
CA THR A 116 -2.89 8.54 15.35
C THR A 116 -2.20 7.78 14.22
N TRP A 117 -1.21 6.94 14.54
CA TRP A 117 -0.33 6.30 13.57
C TRP A 117 -0.89 5.08 12.84
N LYS A 118 -1.83 4.35 13.47
CA LYS A 118 -2.32 3.08 12.92
C LYS A 118 -3.03 3.26 11.58
N PHE A 119 -3.81 4.34 11.43
CA PHE A 119 -4.48 4.66 10.18
C PHE A 119 -3.49 4.99 9.05
N TRP A 120 -2.39 5.68 9.36
CA TRP A 120 -1.38 6.06 8.37
C TRP A 120 -0.38 4.94 8.05
N ALA A 121 -0.22 3.94 8.92
CA ALA A 121 0.53 2.73 8.59
C ALA A 121 -0.04 2.03 7.35
N LEU A 122 -1.38 2.06 7.21
CA LEU A 122 -2.10 1.46 6.10
C LEU A 122 -1.79 2.12 4.75
N THR A 123 -1.47 3.42 4.73
CA THR A 123 -1.13 4.14 3.49
C THR A 123 0.30 3.90 3.01
N ILE A 124 1.09 3.16 3.79
CA ILE A 124 2.51 2.88 3.55
C ILE A 124 2.72 1.40 3.23
N ASP A 125 2.05 0.51 3.96
CA ASP A 125 2.02 -0.93 3.65
C ASP A 125 0.59 -1.35 3.24
N VAL A 126 0.15 -0.91 2.06
CA VAL A 126 -1.17 -1.26 1.51
C VAL A 126 -1.33 -2.77 1.33
N LEU A 127 -0.23 -3.49 1.11
CA LEU A 127 -0.24 -4.94 0.96
C LEU A 127 -0.54 -5.67 2.28
N SER A 128 -0.21 -5.08 3.43
CA SER A 128 -0.53 -5.65 4.75
C SER A 128 -2.03 -5.87 4.97
N ILE A 129 -2.90 -5.06 4.33
CA ILE A 129 -4.36 -5.16 4.43
C ILE A 129 -4.85 -6.51 3.90
N PHE A 130 -4.18 -7.05 2.88
CA PHE A 130 -4.59 -8.29 2.23
C PHE A 130 -3.94 -9.52 2.86
N HIS A 131 -3.22 -9.36 3.97
CA HIS A 131 -2.54 -10.45 4.68
C HIS A 131 -1.81 -11.38 3.71
N VAL A 132 -0.99 -10.82 2.80
CA VAL A 132 -0.27 -11.59 1.75
C VAL A 132 0.55 -12.74 2.35
N GLU A 133 1.00 -12.57 3.59
CA GLU A 133 1.70 -13.56 4.40
C GLU A 133 0.89 -14.87 4.60
N CYS A 134 -0.44 -14.79 4.53
CA CYS A 134 -1.36 -15.93 4.67
C CYS A 134 -1.57 -16.75 3.39
N ASN A 135 -1.12 -16.28 2.23
CA ASN A 135 -1.32 -16.97 0.94
C ASN A 135 -0.19 -17.94 0.57
N GLY A 136 0.64 -18.36 1.54
CA GLY A 136 1.81 -19.20 1.30
C GLY A 136 2.98 -18.49 0.60
N ILE A 137 2.81 -17.21 0.25
CA ILE A 137 3.83 -16.29 -0.25
C ILE A 137 4.53 -15.57 0.94
N GLY A 138 4.45 -16.14 2.15
CA GLY A 138 4.83 -15.48 3.40
C GLY A 138 6.32 -15.31 3.65
N GLY A 139 7.19 -15.80 2.77
CA GLY A 139 8.62 -15.53 2.86
C GLY A 139 8.92 -14.04 2.74
N PHE A 140 9.80 -13.50 3.61
CA PHE A 140 10.31 -12.12 3.52
C PHE A 140 10.73 -11.75 2.09
N THR A 141 11.45 -12.65 1.42
CA THR A 141 11.88 -12.49 0.03
C THR A 141 10.69 -12.28 -0.91
N ALA A 142 9.60 -12.99 -0.71
CA ALA A 142 8.43 -12.90 -1.59
C ALA A 142 7.63 -11.61 -1.33
N LYS A 143 7.49 -11.18 -0.06
CA LYS A 143 6.95 -9.86 0.29
C LYS A 143 7.80 -8.74 -0.32
N PHE A 144 9.12 -8.81 -0.16
CA PHE A 144 10.07 -7.85 -0.74
C PHE A 144 9.99 -7.80 -2.27
N VAL A 145 9.97 -8.95 -2.93
CA VAL A 145 9.85 -9.05 -4.40
C VAL A 145 8.50 -8.50 -4.87
N LEU A 146 7.39 -8.89 -4.23
CA LEU A 146 6.05 -8.40 -4.59
C LEU A 146 5.96 -6.88 -4.47
N SER A 147 6.50 -6.34 -3.38
CA SER A 147 6.58 -4.91 -3.14
C SER A 147 7.46 -4.17 -4.14
N SER A 148 8.61 -4.76 -4.51
CA SER A 148 9.50 -4.21 -5.54
C SER A 148 8.86 -4.23 -6.93
N LEU A 149 7.99 -5.20 -7.19
CA LEU A 149 7.22 -5.32 -8.43
C LEU A 149 5.90 -4.54 -8.41
N ALA A 150 5.51 -3.95 -7.28
CA ALA A 150 4.24 -3.21 -7.17
C ALA A 150 4.08 -2.09 -8.21
N PRO A 151 5.13 -1.30 -8.56
CA PRO A 151 5.03 -0.31 -9.64
C PRO A 151 4.74 -0.94 -11.01
N LEU A 152 5.32 -2.12 -11.30
CA LEU A 152 5.05 -2.86 -12.53
C LEU A 152 3.63 -3.44 -12.53
N GLY A 153 3.16 -3.94 -11.38
CA GLY A 153 1.77 -4.37 -11.22
C GLY A 153 0.79 -3.23 -11.46
N LEU A 154 1.05 -2.05 -10.89
CA LEU A 154 0.26 -0.85 -11.13
C LEU A 154 0.28 -0.44 -12.61
N LEU A 155 1.45 -0.47 -13.26
CA LEU A 155 1.60 -0.19 -14.68
C LEU A 155 0.70 -1.12 -15.53
N LEU A 156 0.74 -2.43 -15.25
CA LEU A 156 -0.11 -3.41 -15.94
C LEU A 156 -1.60 -3.12 -15.72
N ILE A 157 -2.01 -2.78 -14.50
CA ILE A 157 -3.41 -2.43 -14.19
C ILE A 157 -3.83 -1.16 -14.92
N THR A 158 -2.98 -0.14 -14.97
CA THR A 158 -3.25 1.09 -15.72
C THR A 158 -3.37 0.82 -17.22
N LEU A 159 -2.49 -0.01 -17.79
CA LEU A 159 -2.59 -0.42 -19.19
C LEU A 159 -3.87 -1.22 -19.47
N LEU A 160 -4.27 -2.11 -18.55
CA LEU A 160 -5.54 -2.83 -18.64
C LEU A 160 -6.75 -1.87 -18.60
N ALA A 161 -6.72 -0.85 -17.72
CA ALA A 161 -7.77 0.18 -17.68
C ALA A 161 -7.83 0.97 -19.01
N TYR A 162 -6.68 1.36 -19.56
CA TYR A 162 -6.61 2.01 -20.87
C TYR A 162 -7.17 1.11 -21.98
N LEU A 163 -6.64 -0.11 -22.14
CA LEU A 163 -7.02 -1.03 -23.21
C LEU A 163 -8.50 -1.44 -23.11
N SER A 164 -9.00 -1.70 -21.90
CA SER A 164 -10.43 -2.01 -21.68
C SER A 164 -11.33 -0.85 -22.07
N SER A 165 -10.94 0.40 -21.77
CA SER A 165 -11.68 1.58 -22.20
C SER A 165 -11.73 1.73 -23.73
N GLN A 166 -10.62 1.46 -24.42
CA GLN A 166 -10.54 1.54 -25.88
C GLN A 166 -11.37 0.45 -26.55
N LEU A 167 -11.28 -0.77 -26.03
CA LEU A 167 -12.07 -1.90 -26.51
C LEU A 167 -13.57 -1.64 -26.30
N PHE A 168 -13.96 -1.17 -25.11
CA PHE A 168 -15.35 -0.87 -24.79
C PHE A 168 -15.88 0.29 -25.64
N ALA A 169 -15.09 1.34 -25.86
CA ALA A 169 -15.47 2.44 -26.74
C ALA A 169 -15.72 1.97 -28.18
N LYS A 170 -14.88 1.05 -28.69
CA LYS A 170 -15.02 0.46 -30.03
C LYS A 170 -16.24 -0.46 -30.15
N VAL A 171 -16.48 -1.32 -29.16
CA VAL A 171 -17.61 -2.27 -29.13
C VAL A 171 -18.94 -1.54 -28.92
N ALA A 172 -19.00 -0.63 -27.95
CA ALA A 172 -20.21 0.11 -27.61
C ALA A 172 -20.48 1.32 -28.52
N ARG A 173 -19.58 1.62 -29.48
CA ARG A 173 -19.60 2.81 -30.34
C ARG A 173 -19.76 4.12 -29.56
N ARG A 174 -19.13 4.20 -28.39
CA ARG A 174 -19.19 5.35 -27.47
C ARG A 174 -17.79 5.92 -27.26
N SER A 175 -17.41 6.91 -28.06
CA SER A 175 -16.07 7.54 -28.03
C SER A 175 -15.75 8.26 -26.71
N HIS A 176 -16.75 8.75 -25.97
CA HIS A 176 -16.54 9.46 -24.70
C HIS A 176 -15.94 8.59 -23.58
N ILE A 177 -16.04 7.26 -23.70
CA ILE A 177 -15.52 6.30 -22.73
C ILE A 177 -14.03 6.04 -22.96
N ALA A 178 -13.52 6.29 -24.17
CA ALA A 178 -12.12 6.11 -24.47
C ALA A 178 -11.27 7.00 -23.55
N MET A 179 -10.33 6.38 -22.85
CA MET A 179 -9.39 7.11 -22.01
C MET A 179 -8.29 7.75 -22.86
N GLU A 180 -7.95 8.99 -22.58
CA GLU A 180 -6.85 9.74 -23.17
C GLU A 180 -5.54 9.28 -22.52
N PHE A 181 -4.52 9.10 -23.36
CA PHE A 181 -3.24 8.54 -22.94
C PHE A 181 -2.51 9.43 -21.92
N ASP A 182 -2.48 10.74 -22.16
CA ASP A 182 -1.78 11.69 -21.28
C ASP A 182 -2.41 11.75 -19.88
N CYS A 183 -3.74 11.76 -19.81
CA CYS A 183 -4.46 11.76 -18.54
C CYS A 183 -4.25 10.47 -17.74
N ILE A 184 -4.26 9.30 -18.39
CA ILE A 184 -4.07 8.02 -17.68
C ILE A 184 -2.62 7.85 -17.20
N TRP A 185 -1.65 8.38 -17.95
CA TRP A 185 -0.25 8.46 -17.50
C TRP A 185 -0.06 9.41 -16.33
N ASN A 186 -0.75 10.55 -16.33
CA ASN A 186 -0.72 11.44 -15.17
C ASN A 186 -1.24 10.72 -13.89
N VAL A 187 -2.31 9.92 -14.01
CA VAL A 187 -2.83 9.11 -12.89
C VAL A 187 -1.81 8.07 -12.43
N PHE A 188 -1.14 7.37 -13.36
CA PHE A 188 -0.10 6.40 -13.04
C PHE A 188 1.04 7.01 -12.24
N PHE A 189 1.62 8.12 -12.72
CA PHE A 189 2.71 8.80 -12.02
C PHE A 189 2.27 9.38 -10.67
N SER A 190 1.04 9.90 -10.58
CA SER A 190 0.47 10.38 -9.31
C SER A 190 0.35 9.27 -8.28
N LEU A 191 -0.12 8.09 -8.69
CA LEU A 191 -0.21 6.91 -7.81
C LEU A 191 1.17 6.38 -7.40
N ILE A 192 2.12 6.30 -8.34
CA ILE A 192 3.50 5.93 -8.01
C ILE A 192 4.07 6.88 -6.97
N PHE A 193 3.95 8.19 -7.19
CA PHE A 193 4.49 9.19 -6.28
C PHE A 193 3.86 9.09 -4.87
N THR A 194 2.55 8.83 -4.81
CA THR A 194 1.81 8.65 -3.54
C THR A 194 2.30 7.43 -2.74
N PHE A 195 2.60 6.31 -3.41
CA PHE A 195 2.97 5.06 -2.74
C PHE A 195 4.49 4.80 -2.70
N PHE A 196 5.30 5.68 -3.30
CA PHE A 196 6.76 5.57 -3.32
C PHE A 196 7.36 5.53 -1.91
N ILE A 197 6.79 6.28 -0.96
CA ILE A 197 7.23 6.27 0.45
C ILE A 197 7.09 4.87 1.06
N GLY A 198 6.04 4.13 0.70
CA GLY A 198 5.86 2.73 1.11
C GLY A 198 6.97 1.82 0.60
N ILE A 199 7.34 1.98 -0.67
CA ILE A 199 8.44 1.23 -1.30
C ILE A 199 9.77 1.57 -0.62
N ALA A 200 10.04 2.85 -0.38
CA ALA A 200 11.24 3.29 0.31
C ALA A 200 11.33 2.73 1.74
N ASN A 201 10.22 2.67 2.48
CA ASN A 201 10.17 2.10 3.82
C ASN A 201 10.63 0.63 3.86
N MET A 202 10.23 -0.17 2.87
CA MET A 202 10.63 -1.59 2.80
C MET A 202 12.10 -1.82 2.48
N SER A 203 12.81 -0.81 1.95
CA SER A 203 14.26 -0.88 1.76
C SER A 203 15.05 -0.58 3.03
N LEU A 204 14.41 0.03 4.03
CA LEU A 204 15.02 0.45 5.30
C LEU A 204 14.80 -0.55 6.44
N SER A 205 13.90 -1.51 6.26
CA SER A 205 13.56 -2.60 7.20
C SER A 205 14.26 -3.91 6.84
#